data_AF-A0A367X375-F1
#
_entry.id   AF-A0A367X375-F1
#
_cell.length_a   1.000
_cell.length_b   1.000
_cell.length_c   1.000
_cell.angle_alpha   90.00
_cell.angle_beta   90.00
_cell.angle_gamma   90.00
#
_symmetry.space_group_name_H-M   'P 1'
#
loop_
_entity.id
_entity.type
_entity.pdbx_description
1 polymer ?
#
loop_
_entity_poly.entity_id
_entity_poly.type
_entity_poly.pdbx_seq_one_letter_code
_entity_poly.pdbx_strand_id
1 'polypeptide(L)' 'MQFLDFGIGGNMEWLKNIAISLNAKGPAAVLIALIVSISSLGLWGEGELAATAMGILAFALGLLGLALANRA' A
#
# COMPACT_ATOMS: atom_id res chain seq x y z
N MET A 1 22.26 30.00 -5.96
CA MET A 1 21.50 29.28 -6.99
C MET A 1 21.24 27.84 -6.55
N GLN A 2 20.24 27.58 -5.71
CA GLN A 2 19.91 26.18 -5.33
C GLN A 2 18.43 25.97 -5.00
N PHE A 3 17.54 26.80 -5.54
CA PHE A 3 16.08 26.69 -5.38
C PHE A 3 15.41 25.82 -6.46
N LEU A 4 16.15 24.87 -7.05
CA LEU A 4 15.65 23.97 -8.11
C LEU A 4 15.51 22.49 -7.69
N ASP A 5 15.68 22.14 -6.41
CA ASP A 5 15.52 20.76 -5.94
C ASP A 5 14.10 20.43 -5.40
N PHE A 6 13.11 21.28 -5.71
CA PHE A 6 11.72 21.07 -5.30
C PHE A 6 10.94 20.08 -6.21
N GLY A 7 11.61 19.41 -7.16
CA GLY A 7 10.92 18.68 -8.22
C GLY A 7 10.99 17.15 -8.17
N ILE A 8 12.02 16.55 -7.56
CA ILE A 8 12.31 15.11 -7.78
C ILE A 8 12.69 14.36 -6.48
N GLY A 9 13.29 15.02 -5.49
CA GLY A 9 13.75 14.38 -4.24
C GLY A 9 12.64 13.83 -3.34
N GLY A 10 11.52 14.55 -3.20
CA GLY A 10 10.44 14.15 -2.27
C GLY A 10 9.68 12.87 -2.68
N ASN A 11 9.63 12.56 -3.98
CA ASN A 11 8.91 11.38 -4.48
C ASN A 11 9.66 10.06 -4.21
N MET A 12 11.00 10.07 -4.28
CA MET A 12 11.81 8.88 -3.99
C MET A 12 11.92 8.60 -2.49
N GLU A 13 11.90 9.63 -1.64
CA GLU A 13 11.95 9.46 -0.19
C GLU A 13 10.67 8.83 0.37
N TRP A 14 9.51 9.20 -0.18
CA TRP A 14 8.24 8.57 0.19
C TRP A 14 8.20 7.08 -0.20
N LEU A 15 8.66 6.74 -1.41
CA LEU A 15 8.80 5.35 -1.85
C LEU A 15 9.81 4.57 -1.00
N LYS A 16 10.94 5.18 -0.62
CA LYS A 16 11.92 4.57 0.29
C LYS A 16 11.32 4.31 1.67
N ASN A 17 10.56 5.25 2.23
CA ASN A 17 9.93 5.06 3.55
C ASN A 17 8.89 3.93 3.55
N ILE A 18 8.14 3.77 2.46
CA ILE A 18 7.22 2.65 2.27
C ILE A 18 7.99 1.34 2.14
N ALA A 19 9.04 1.30 1.33
CA ALA A 19 9.89 0.12 1.15
C ALA A 19 10.57 -0.30 2.47
N ILE A 20 11.07 0.66 3.27
CA ILE A 20 11.68 0.41 4.58
C ILE A 20 10.63 -0.13 5.56
N SER A 21 9.42 0.44 5.59
CA SER A 21 8.34 -0.02 6.46
C SER A 21 7.86 -1.44 6.10
N LEU A 22 7.80 -1.75 4.80
CA LEU A 22 7.51 -3.10 4.28
C LEU A 22 8.61 -4.11 4.61
N ASN A 23 9.87 -3.68 4.62
CA ASN A 23 11.00 -4.54 4.99
C ASN A 23 11.10 -4.75 6.51
N ALA A 24 10.72 -3.74 7.31
CA ALA A 24 10.81 -3.76 8.77
C ALA A 24 9.76 -4.65 9.44
N LYS A 25 8.53 -4.74 8.89
CA LYS A 25 7.49 -5.68 9.39
C LYS A 25 7.37 -6.97 8.58
N GLY A 26 8.01 -7.02 7.42
CA GLY A 26 7.92 -8.13 6.47
C GLY A 26 6.67 -8.02 5.59
N PRO A 27 6.76 -8.35 4.28
CA PRO A 27 5.64 -8.28 3.36
C PRO A 27 4.48 -9.22 3.76
N ALA A 28 4.78 -10.30 4.51
CA ALA A 28 3.77 -11.19 5.06
C ALA A 28 2.85 -10.50 6.09
N ALA A 29 3.38 -9.63 6.95
CA ALA A 29 2.56 -8.91 7.93
C ALA A 29 1.60 -7.92 7.25
N VAL A 30 2.05 -7.29 6.16
CA VAL A 30 1.22 -6.38 5.38
C VAL A 30 0.10 -7.14 4.65
N LEU A 31 0.40 -8.32 4.08
CA LEU A 31 -0.62 -9.19 3.48
C LEU A 31 -1.67 -9.64 4.50
N ILE A 32 -1.25 -10.06 5.70
CA ILE A 32 -2.19 -10.48 6.75
C ILE A 32 -3.13 -9.34 7.14
N ALA A 33 -2.60 -8.13 7.35
CA ALA A 33 -3.43 -6.96 7.67
C ALA A 33 -4.43 -6.64 6.55
N LEU A 34 -4.04 -6.82 5.29
CA LEU A 34 -4.88 -6.56 4.13
C LEU A 34 -6.00 -7.59 3.99
N ILE A 35 -5.70 -8.88 4.20
CA ILE A 35 -6.70 -9.96 4.22
C ILE A 35 -7.75 -9.68 5.31
N VAL A 36 -7.30 -9.36 6.53
CA VAL A 36 -8.21 -9.03 7.64
C VAL A 36 -9.09 -7.82 7.31
N SER A 37 -8.54 -6.81 6.65
CA SER A 37 -9.28 -5.60 6.27
C SER A 37 -10.35 -5.89 5.22
N ILE A 38 -10.02 -6.66 4.17
CA ILE A 38 -10.95 -7.09 3.13
C ILE A 38 -12.04 -8.00 3.72
N SER A 39 -11.68 -8.97 4.55
CA SER A 39 -12.65 -9.86 5.20
C SER A 39 -13.59 -9.08 6.12
N SER A 40 -13.08 -8.10 6.86
CA SER A 40 -13.92 -7.25 7.74
C SER A 40 -14.88 -6.39 6.93
N LEU A 41 -14.42 -5.78 5.84
CA LEU A 41 -15.28 -5.00 4.94
C LEU A 41 -16.28 -5.87 4.17
N GLY A 42 -15.93 -7.10 3.82
CA GLY A 42 -16.84 -8.02 3.14
C GLY A 42 -17.95 -8.56 4.05
N LEU A 43 -17.69 -8.68 5.35
CA LEU A 43 -18.65 -9.19 6.34
C LEU A 43 -19.54 -8.10 6.94
N TRP A 44 -19.00 -6.90 7.16
CA TRP A 44 -19.69 -5.81 7.87
C TRP A 44 -19.80 -4.50 7.09
N GLY A 45 -19.14 -4.39 5.94
CA GLY A 45 -19.17 -3.18 5.13
C GLY A 45 -20.40 -3.13 4.23
N GLU A 46 -21.25 -2.13 4.44
CA GLU A 46 -22.40 -1.83 3.57
C GLU A 46 -22.33 -0.37 3.08
N GLY A 47 -22.91 -0.12 1.91
CA GLY A 47 -23.00 1.20 1.30
C GLY A 47 -21.80 1.62 0.45
N GLU A 48 -21.88 2.83 -0.09
CA GLU A 48 -20.93 3.37 -1.08
C GLU A 48 -19.51 3.54 -0.53
N LEU A 49 -19.39 3.79 0.77
CA LEU A 49 -18.11 3.93 1.47
C LEU A 49 -17.36 2.58 1.55
N ALA A 50 -18.09 1.48 1.72
CA ALA A 50 -17.52 0.14 1.72
C ALA A 50 -17.03 -0.27 0.33
N ALA A 51 -17.78 0.10 -0.73
CA ALA A 51 -17.39 -0.16 -2.11
C ALA A 51 -16.13 0.60 -2.53
N THR A 52 -16.00 1.87 -2.14
CA THR A 52 -14.79 2.67 -2.39
C THR A 52 -13.60 2.16 -1.59
N ALA A 53 -13.79 1.80 -0.31
CA ALA A 53 -12.75 1.19 0.51
C ALA A 53 -12.28 -0.17 -0.05
N MET A 54 -13.19 -1.01 -0.53
CA MET A 54 -12.87 -2.25 -1.26
C MET A 54 -12.04 -1.98 -2.52
N GLY A 55 -12.39 -0.94 -3.30
CA GLY A 55 -11.61 -0.54 -4.48
C GLY A 55 -10.17 -0.12 -4.16
N ILE A 56 -9.99 0.67 -3.10
CA ILE A 56 -8.66 1.11 -2.64
C ILE A 56 -7.84 -0.08 -2.12
N LEU A 57 -8.48 -0.99 -1.37
CA LEU A 57 -7.83 -2.21 -0.87
C LEU A 57 -7.42 -3.15 -2.01
N ALA A 58 -8.23 -3.31 -3.05
CA ALA A 58 -7.91 -4.10 -4.23
C ALA A 58 -6.71 -3.50 -5.00
N PHE A 59 -6.64 -2.18 -5.12
CA PHE A 59 -5.49 -1.50 -5.72
C PHE A 59 -4.21 -1.70 -4.91
N ALA A 60 -4.29 -1.55 -3.58
CA ALA A 60 -3.16 -1.80 -2.69
C ALA A 60 -2.66 -3.26 -2.76
N LEU A 61 -3.59 -4.23 -2.86
CA LEU A 61 -3.26 -5.63 -3.06
C LEU A 61 -2.50 -5.86 -4.38
N GLY A 62 -2.93 -5.20 -5.48
CA GLY A 62 -2.25 -5.27 -6.77
C GLY A 62 -0.81 -4.75 -6.73
N LEU A 63 -0.59 -3.59 -6.08
CA LEU A 63 0.75 -3.03 -5.90
C LEU A 63 1.65 -3.93 -5.04
N LEU A 64 1.11 -4.51 -3.98
CA LEU A 64 1.84 -5.45 -3.13
C LEU A 64 2.17 -6.75 -3.85
N GLY A 65 1.23 -7.27 -4.65
CA GLY A 65 1.43 -8.45 -5.49
C GLY A 65 2.57 -8.23 -6.49
N LEU A 66 2.59 -7.08 -7.16
CA LEU A 66 3.69 -6.69 -8.05
C LEU A 66 5.02 -6.56 -7.29
N ALA A 67 5.02 -5.90 -6.13
CA ALA A 67 6.22 -5.74 -5.32
C ALA A 67 6.79 -7.08 -4.80
N LEU A 68 5.92 -8.04 -4.47
CA LEU A 68 6.30 -9.40 -4.08
C LEU A 68 6.79 -10.22 -5.28
N ALA A 69 6.09 -10.14 -6.41
CA ALA A 69 6.49 -10.83 -7.64
C ALA A 69 7.86 -10.37 -8.15
N ASN A 70 8.20 -9.10 -7.97
CA ASN A 70 9.52 -8.56 -8.33
C ASN A 70 10.64 -8.96 -7.35
N ARG A 71 10.28 -9.56 -6.21
CA ARG A 71 11.20 -9.98 -5.14
C ARG A 71 11.37 -11.51 -5.08
N ALA A 72 10.48 -12.27 -5.71
CA ALA A 72 10.53 -13.72 -5.89
C ALA A 72 11.39 -14.08 -7.11
#